data_AF-A0A0V1CNY1-F1
#
_entry.id   AF-A0A0V1CNY1-F1
#
_cell.length_a   1.000
_cell.length_b   1.000
_cell.length_c   1.000
_cell.angle_alpha   90.00
_cell.angle_beta   90.00
_cell.angle_gamma   90.00
#
_symmetry.space_group_name_H-M   'P 1'
#
loop_
_entity.id
_entity.type
_entity.pdbx_description
1 polymer ?
#
loop_
_entity_poly.entity_id
_entity_poly.type
_entity_poly.pdbx_seq_one_letter_code
_entity_poly.pdbx_strand_id
1 'polypeptide(L)'
;MGKIKPLYDYLNQKLLQFGVIQEKLSIDESMVPYYGHPSSKMFIRVKTIRFGQKIWAMTSTSGCLFKLELYSGVAEKTREPLGTKVIKRMISALPEPIKASSLLS
;
A
#
# COMPACT_ATOMS: atom_id res chain seq x y z
N MET A 1 14.20 4.88 6.66
CA MET A 1 13.38 4.81 5.43
C MET A 1 13.98 5.56 4.23
N GLY A 2 14.75 6.64 4.41
CA GLY A 2 15.20 7.50 3.30
C GLY A 2 15.92 6.81 2.13
N LYS A 3 16.72 5.75 2.38
CA LYS A 3 17.47 5.06 1.31
C LYS A 3 16.62 4.23 0.36
N ILE A 4 15.53 3.62 0.87
CA ILE A 4 14.69 2.69 0.08
C ILE A 4 13.44 3.37 -0.48
N LYS A 5 13.06 4.53 0.07
CA LYS A 5 11.91 5.29 -0.37
C LYS A 5 11.91 5.61 -1.88
N PRO A 6 13.03 6.03 -2.51
CA PRO A 6 13.06 6.30 -3.95
C PRO A 6 12.67 5.08 -4.81
N LEU A 7 13.05 3.86 -4.38
CA LEU A 7 12.68 2.63 -5.08
C LEU A 7 11.16 2.39 -5.03
N TYR A 8 10.54 2.58 -3.85
CA TYR A 8 9.10 2.40 -3.71
C TYR A 8 8.31 3.48 -4.43
N ASP A 9 8.81 4.71 -4.44
CA ASP A 9 8.21 5.81 -5.20
C ASP A 9 8.26 5.49 -6.71
N TYR A 10 9.39 4.99 -7.22
CA TYR A 10 9.52 4.55 -8.60
C TYR A 10 8.58 3.38 -8.94
N LEU A 11 8.51 2.35 -8.07
CA LEU A 11 7.59 1.23 -8.26
C LEU A 11 6.14 1.71 -8.31
N ASN A 12 5.72 2.56 -7.38
CA ASN A 12 4.36 3.10 -7.35
C ASN A 12 4.02 3.88 -8.62
N GLN A 13 4.98 4.61 -9.21
CA GLN A 13 4.77 5.28 -10.50
C GLN A 13 4.53 4.30 -11.65
N LYS A 14 5.14 3.11 -11.61
CA LYS A 14 5.00 2.09 -12.66
C LYS A 14 3.79 1.20 -12.48
N LEU A 15 3.44 0.85 -11.24
CA LEU A 15 2.31 -0.03 -10.94
C LEU A 15 0.98 0.51 -11.48
N LEU A 16 0.75 1.82 -11.38
CA LEU A 16 -0.46 2.47 -11.89
C LEU A 16 -0.53 2.54 -13.43
N GLN A 17 0.60 2.41 -14.14
CA GLN A 17 0.64 2.48 -15.61
C GLN A 17 0.07 1.20 -16.26
N PHE A 18 0.19 0.06 -15.58
CA PHE A 18 -0.16 -1.25 -16.14
C PHE A 18 -1.44 -1.85 -15.55
N GLY A 19 -1.95 -1.27 -14.45
CA GLY A 19 -3.14 -1.76 -13.78
C GLY A 19 -4.42 -1.22 -14.45
N VAL A 20 -5.20 -2.10 -15.07
CA VAL A 20 -6.62 -1.80 -15.33
C VAL A 20 -7.31 -1.68 -13.97
N ILE A 21 -7.81 -0.48 -13.65
CA ILE A 21 -8.47 -0.23 -12.37
C ILE A 21 -9.77 -1.02 -12.35
N GLN A 22 -9.92 -1.83 -11.31
CA GLN A 22 -11.11 -2.63 -11.07
C GLN A 22 -11.99 -1.93 -10.04
N GLU A 23 -13.29 -2.18 -10.11
CA GLU A 23 -14.27 -1.68 -9.14
C GLU A 23 -13.95 -2.15 -7.71
N LYS A 24 -13.39 -3.36 -7.57
CA LYS A 24 -13.08 -3.99 -6.27
C LYS A 24 -11.58 -4.02 -6.03
N LEU A 25 -11.18 -3.34 -4.95
CA LEU A 25 -9.80 -3.28 -4.47
C LEU A 25 -9.70 -3.81 -3.05
N SER A 26 -8.58 -4.43 -2.73
CA SER A 26 -8.23 -4.87 -1.38
C SER A 26 -7.02 -4.09 -0.88
N ILE A 27 -7.11 -3.58 0.34
CA ILE A 27 -6.01 -2.93 1.06
C ILE A 27 -5.72 -3.76 2.29
N ASP A 28 -4.51 -4.29 2.38
CA ASP A 28 -4.12 -5.11 3.52
C ASP A 28 -2.63 -4.97 3.82
N GLU A 29 -2.24 -5.54 4.95
CA GLU A 29 -0.89 -5.62 5.45
C GLU A 29 -0.18 -6.82 4.83
N SER A 30 1.05 -6.62 4.36
CA SER A 30 1.97 -7.71 4.00
C SER A 30 3.28 -7.60 4.79
N MET A 31 3.99 -8.71 4.95
CA MET A 31 5.28 -8.75 5.64
C MET A 31 6.37 -9.19 4.68
N VAL A 32 7.38 -8.35 4.50
CA VAL A 32 8.54 -8.65 3.66
C VAL A 32 9.68 -9.14 4.56
N PRO A 33 10.29 -10.31 4.26
CA PRO A 33 11.46 -10.78 5.00
C PRO A 33 12.58 -9.75 4.96
N TYR A 34 13.06 -9.34 6.13
CA TYR A 34 14.21 -8.45 6.21
C TYR A 34 15.06 -8.78 7.43
N TYR A 35 16.29 -9.23 7.17
CA TYR A 35 17.21 -9.73 8.20
C TYR A 35 18.08 -8.63 8.81
N GLY A 36 18.07 -7.42 8.24
CA GLY A 36 18.75 -6.28 8.85
C GLY A 36 18.14 -5.87 10.20
N HIS A 37 18.79 -4.88 10.83
CA HIS A 37 18.40 -4.30 12.12
C HIS A 37 17.83 -2.86 11.97
N PRO A 38 16.78 -2.61 11.15
CA PRO A 38 16.17 -1.30 11.09
C PRO A 38 15.21 -1.12 12.27
N SER A 39 15.08 0.10 12.75
CA SER A 39 14.13 0.45 13.82
C SER A 39 12.66 0.25 13.42
N SER A 40 12.34 0.22 12.12
CA SER A 40 10.99 0.02 11.59
C SER A 40 10.58 -1.45 11.43
N LYS A 41 11.44 -2.40 11.83
CA LYS A 41 11.14 -3.84 11.77
C LYS A 41 9.98 -4.16 12.71
N MET A 42 9.04 -4.96 12.24
CA MET A 42 7.88 -5.36 13.03
C MET A 42 7.85 -6.87 13.24
N PHE A 43 7.28 -7.25 14.39
CA PHE A 43 6.88 -8.61 14.68
C PHE A 43 5.36 -8.74 14.56
N ILE A 44 4.86 -9.64 13.71
CA ILE A 44 3.44 -9.98 13.62
C ILE A 44 3.28 -11.48 13.82
N ARG A 45 2.68 -11.87 14.95
CA ARG A 45 2.60 -13.27 15.40
C ARG A 45 1.90 -14.20 14.41
N VAL A 46 0.86 -13.71 13.73
CA VAL A 46 -0.07 -14.51 12.91
C VAL A 46 0.44 -14.74 11.48
N LYS A 47 1.62 -14.21 11.11
CA LYS A 47 2.18 -14.36 9.76
C LYS A 47 3.21 -15.48 9.67
N THR A 48 3.34 -16.09 8.49
CA THR A 48 4.39 -17.08 8.18
C THR A 48 5.77 -16.45 8.37
N ILE A 49 5.98 -15.26 7.81
CA ILE A 49 7.12 -14.39 8.09
C ILE A 49 6.73 -13.50 9.27
N ARG A 50 7.20 -13.85 10.46
CA ARG A 50 6.83 -13.13 11.69
C ARG A 50 7.64 -11.85 11.90
N PHE A 51 8.90 -11.83 11.46
CA PHE A 51 9.81 -10.69 11.64
C PHE A 51 10.21 -10.13 10.28
N GLY A 52 9.92 -8.85 10.05
CA GLY A 52 10.25 -8.25 8.78
C GLY A 52 9.84 -6.79 8.68
N GLN A 53 9.87 -6.28 7.45
CA GLN A 53 9.36 -4.96 7.15
C GLN A 53 7.88 -5.08 6.81
N LYS A 54 7.02 -4.46 7.63
CA LYS A 54 5.60 -4.34 7.32
C LYS A 54 5.41 -3.38 6.15
N ILE A 55 4.54 -3.78 5.23
CA ILE A 55 4.10 -2.95 4.11
C ILE A 55 2.58 -2.97 4.04
N TRP A 56 1.99 -1.88 3.60
CA TRP A 56 0.59 -1.83 3.18
C TRP A 56 0.55 -1.99 1.66
N ALA A 57 -0.32 -2.85 1.17
CA ALA A 57 -0.47 -3.14 -0.25
C ALA A 57 -1.91 -2.94 -0.68
N MET A 58 -2.11 -2.21 -1.79
CA MET A 58 -3.39 -2.08 -2.46
C MET A 58 -3.38 -2.91 -3.73
N THR A 59 -4.30 -3.87 -3.83
CA THR A 59 -4.35 -4.87 -4.90
C THR A 59 -5.74 -4.99 -5.51
N SER A 60 -5.81 -5.44 -6.76
CA SER A 60 -7.03 -5.86 -7.42
C SER A 60 -7.49 -7.22 -6.91
N THR A 61 -8.72 -7.61 -7.27
CA THR A 61 -9.22 -8.96 -6.97
C THR A 61 -8.41 -10.03 -7.71
N SER A 62 -7.82 -9.70 -8.86
CA SER A 62 -6.93 -10.60 -9.63
C SER A 62 -5.48 -10.62 -9.13
N GLY A 63 -5.15 -9.88 -8.07
CA GLY A 63 -3.80 -9.81 -7.49
C GLY A 63 -2.87 -8.77 -8.15
N CYS A 64 -3.37 -7.91 -9.04
CA CYS A 64 -2.60 -6.82 -9.61
C CYS A 64 -2.34 -5.76 -8.54
N LEU A 65 -1.10 -5.32 -8.40
CA LEU A 65 -0.69 -4.37 -7.38
C LEU A 65 -0.79 -2.94 -7.91
N PHE A 66 -1.41 -2.04 -7.16
CA PHE A 66 -1.56 -0.63 -7.52
C PHE A 66 -0.67 0.29 -6.70
N LYS A 67 -0.49 -0.01 -5.41
CA LYS A 67 0.32 0.81 -4.52
C LYS A 67 0.91 0.02 -3.36
N LEU A 68 2.13 0.40 -2.99
CA LEU A 68 2.85 -0.07 -1.81
C LEU A 68 3.23 1.10 -0.91
N GLU A 69 3.04 0.94 0.39
CA GLU A 69 3.50 1.89 1.40
C GLU A 69 4.26 1.17 2.52
N LEU A 70 5.53 1.55 2.72
CA LEU A 70 6.34 1.01 3.80
C LEU A 70 5.91 1.57 5.15
N TYR A 71 5.71 0.69 6.14
CA TYR A 71 5.51 1.15 7.51
C TYR A 71 6.81 1.75 8.08
N SER A 72 6.76 3.03 8.44
CA SER A 72 7.96 3.78 8.85
C SER A 72 8.29 3.68 10.33
N GLY A 73 7.43 3.11 11.17
CA GLY A 73 7.61 3.08 12.64
C GLY A 73 7.37 4.41 13.34
N VAL A 74 7.14 5.49 12.60
CA VAL A 74 6.88 6.83 13.14
C VAL A 74 5.38 7.07 13.17
N ALA A 75 4.86 7.44 14.34
CA ALA A 75 3.46 7.81 14.49
C ALA A 75 3.24 9.26 14.04
N GLU A 76 2.31 9.46 13.10
CA GLU A 76 1.80 10.80 12.77
C GLU A 76 0.92 11.31 13.92
N LYS A 77 1.15 12.56 14.36
CA LYS A 77 0.37 13.23 15.41
C LYS A 77 -0.98 13.71 14.87
N THR A 78 -1.87 12.79 14.52
CA THR A 78 -3.24 13.12 14.12
C THR A 78 -4.25 12.25 14.87
N ARG A 79 -5.45 12.80 15.12
CA ARG A 79 -6.53 12.12 15.86
C ARG A 79 -7.18 10.97 15.08
N GLU A 80 -6.94 10.88 13.77
CA GLU A 80 -7.53 9.81 12.96
C GLU A 80 -6.93 8.44 13.31
N PRO A 81 -7.71 7.36 13.26
CA PRO A 81 -7.18 5.99 13.38
C PRO A 81 -6.20 5.66 12.25
N LEU A 82 -5.20 4.82 12.52
CA LEU A 82 -4.18 4.44 11.54
C LEU A 82 -4.77 3.83 10.27
N GLY A 83 -5.75 2.93 10.40
CA GLY A 83 -6.40 2.27 9.27
C GLY A 83 -7.05 3.28 8.32
N THR A 84 -7.75 4.28 8.86
CA THR A 84 -8.37 5.35 8.06
C THR A 84 -7.34 6.15 7.28
N LYS A 85 -6.19 6.48 7.89
CA LYS A 85 -5.10 7.21 7.21
C LYS A 85 -4.53 6.39 6.05
N VAL A 86 -4.28 5.12 6.29
CA VAL A 86 -3.76 4.21 5.26
C VAL A 86 -4.74 4.11 4.10
N ILE A 87 -6.03 3.90 4.36
CA ILE A 87 -7.06 3.82 3.32
C ILE A 87 -7.10 5.11 2.49
N LYS A 88 -7.15 6.27 3.14
CA LYS A 88 -7.16 7.57 2.46
C LYS A 88 -5.93 7.75 1.56
N ARG A 89 -4.73 7.43 2.06
CA ARG A 89 -3.48 7.53 1.28
C ARG A 89 -3.42 6.55 0.12
N MET A 90 -3.98 5.35 0.26
CA MET A 90 -4.00 4.36 -0.81
C MET A 90 -4.94 4.78 -1.93
N ILE A 91 -6.16 5.19 -1.58
CA ILE A 91 -7.18 5.64 -2.53
C ILE A 91 -6.74 6.92 -3.25
N SER A 92 -6.06 7.85 -2.57
CA SER A 92 -5.59 9.10 -3.20
C SER A 92 -4.56 8.90 -4.32
N ALA A 93 -4.07 7.69 -4.54
CA ALA A 93 -3.19 7.37 -5.66
C ALA A 93 -3.93 6.88 -6.90
N LEU A 94 -5.22 6.57 -6.77
CA LEU A 94 -6.05 6.18 -7.91
C LEU A 94 -6.48 7.45 -8.67
N PRO A 95 -6.57 7.39 -10.01
CA PRO A 95 -7.25 8.43 -10.76
C PRO A 95 -8.74 8.46 -10.39
N GLU A 96 -9.36 9.62 -10.62
CA GLU A 96 -10.80 9.79 -10.40
C GLU A 96 -11.60 8.72 -11.14
N PRO A 97 -12.64 8.15 -10.51
CA PRO A 97 -13.48 7.15 -11.14
C PRO A 97 -14.13 7.74 -12.39
N ILE A 98 -13.92 7.09 -13.54
CA ILE A 98 -14.64 7.42 -14.76
C ILE A 98 -16.12 7.17 -14.47
N LYS A 99 -16.95 8.23 -14.52
CA LYS A 99 -18.39 8.10 -14.34
C LYS A 99 -18.92 7.17 -15.43
N ALA A 100 -19.37 5.97 -15.03
CA ALA A 100 -19.96 4.97 -15.94
C ALA A 100 -21.27 5.43 -16.60
N SER A 101 -21.74 6.66 -16.33
CA SER A 101 -22.99 7.21 -16.87
C SER A 101 -22.94 7.56 -18.36
N SER A 102 -21.79 7.49 -19.03
CA SER A 102 -21.65 7.83 -20.46
C SER A 102 -21.62 6.62 -21.41
N LEU A 103 -21.85 5.41 -20.92
CA LEU A 103 -21.85 4.17 -21.74
C LEU A 103 -23.24 3.53 -21.89
N LEU A 104 -24.29 4.20 -21.43
CA LEU A 104 -25.69 3.77 -21.56
C LEU A 104 -26.55 4.74 -22.41
N SER A 105 -25.93 5.58 -23.24
CA SER A 105 -26.61 6.39 -24.25
C SER A 105 -26.59 5.74 -25.62
#